data_AF-A0A7T3T4P5-F1
#
_entry.id   AF-A0A7T3T4P5-F1
#
_cell.length_a   1.000
_cell.length_b   1.000
_cell.length_c   1.000
_cell.angle_alpha   90.00
_cell.angle_beta   90.00
_cell.angle_gamma   90.00
#
_symmetry.space_group_name_H-M   'P 1'
#
loop_
_entity.id
_entity.type
_entity.pdbx_description
1 polymer ?
#
loop_
_entity_poly.entity_id
_entity_poly.type
_entity_poly.pdbx_seq_one_letter_code
_entity_poly.pdbx_strand_id
1 'polypeptide(L)'
;MNETDQWFSELEWTDFRAGGTLEYRSDDSMEDYMILDVEAPELLAFTWEQSTIAIELVANDDDLTTIRFSNWIEVVSESTAHYLTRWMIALQTLAAYAQGESFEADISTEYEEILPKMREMLALNETDVEFE
;
A
#
# COMPACT_ATOMS: atom_id res chain seq x y z
N MET A 1 14.02 -15.51 -6.79
CA MET A 1 12.95 -14.52 -7.01
C MET A 1 12.39 -14.28 -5.63
N ASN A 2 12.46 -13.05 -5.15
CA ASN A 2 11.92 -12.74 -3.83
C ASN A 2 10.40 -12.70 -3.96
N GLU A 3 9.66 -13.19 -2.98
CA GLU A 3 8.19 -13.28 -3.05
C GLU A 3 7.53 -11.89 -3.19
N THR A 4 8.19 -10.82 -2.72
CA THR A 4 7.76 -9.42 -2.91
C THR A 4 7.71 -8.99 -4.38
N ASP A 5 8.57 -9.54 -5.25
CA ASP A 5 8.64 -9.20 -6.68
C ASP A 5 7.31 -9.48 -7.40
N GLN A 6 6.44 -10.30 -6.82
CA GLN A 6 5.16 -10.71 -7.41
C GLN A 6 4.01 -9.72 -7.15
N TRP A 7 4.13 -8.84 -6.15
CA TRP A 7 3.03 -7.96 -5.76
C TRP A 7 3.44 -6.53 -5.43
N PHE A 8 4.72 -6.28 -5.12
CA PHE A 8 5.27 -4.94 -4.93
C PHE A 8 6.79 -4.93 -5.20
N SER A 9 7.17 -4.91 -6.47
CA SER A 9 8.56 -5.11 -6.91
C SER A 9 9.53 -3.98 -6.53
N GLU A 10 9.00 -2.82 -6.16
CA GLU A 10 9.79 -1.68 -5.70
C GLU A 10 10.18 -1.76 -4.21
N LEU A 11 9.67 -2.73 -3.44
CA LEU A 11 9.97 -2.88 -2.02
C LEU A 11 11.03 -3.95 -1.74
N GLU A 12 12.05 -3.59 -0.97
CA GLU A 12 13.10 -4.48 -0.50
C GLU A 12 13.19 -4.45 1.04
N TRP A 13 13.15 -5.63 1.66
CA TRP A 13 13.23 -5.77 3.13
C TRP A 13 14.69 -6.01 3.53
N THR A 14 15.36 -5.02 4.14
CA THR A 14 16.77 -5.16 4.51
C THR A 14 16.98 -5.58 5.96
N ASP A 15 16.12 -5.17 6.89
CA ASP A 15 16.15 -5.61 8.29
C ASP A 15 14.72 -5.77 8.83
N PHE A 16 14.14 -6.97 8.69
CA PHE A 16 12.73 -7.23 9.00
C PHE A 16 12.49 -7.42 10.52
N ARG A 17 12.49 -6.31 11.26
CA ARG A 17 12.17 -6.22 12.70
C ARG A 17 11.77 -4.80 13.08
N ALA A 18 11.15 -4.62 14.24
CA ALA A 18 10.91 -3.29 14.79
C ALA A 18 12.24 -2.49 14.92
N GLY A 19 12.23 -1.25 14.41
CA GLY A 19 13.38 -0.36 14.28
C GLY A 19 14.34 -0.71 13.14
N GLY A 20 14.01 -1.70 12.30
CA GLY A 20 14.70 -2.01 11.06
C GLY A 20 14.22 -1.14 9.89
N THR A 21 14.66 -1.49 8.68
CA THR A 21 14.45 -0.69 7.46
C THR A 21 13.70 -1.47 6.38
N LEU A 22 12.73 -0.79 5.78
CA LEU A 22 12.08 -1.10 4.51
C LEU A 22 12.62 -0.12 3.46
N GLU A 23 13.18 -0.64 2.38
CA GLU A 23 13.71 0.20 1.29
C GLU A 23 12.70 0.23 0.14
N TYR A 24 12.43 1.42 -0.37
CA TYR A 24 11.64 1.65 -1.58
C TYR A 24 12.54 2.16 -2.69
N ARG A 25 12.51 1.48 -3.84
CA ARG A 25 13.30 1.84 -5.03
C ARG A 25 12.38 2.35 -6.13
N SER A 26 12.56 3.62 -6.50
CA SER A 26 11.99 4.18 -7.74
C SER A 26 13.05 4.17 -8.85
N ASP A 27 12.67 4.57 -10.06
CA ASP A 27 13.59 4.64 -11.21
C ASP A 27 14.82 5.52 -10.94
N ASP A 28 14.65 6.59 -10.14
CA ASP A 28 15.67 7.62 -9.92
C ASP A 28 16.09 7.80 -8.44
N SER A 29 15.43 7.14 -7.49
CA SER A 29 15.68 7.31 -6.06
C SER A 29 15.55 6.02 -5.26
N MET A 30 16.16 6.05 -4.08
CA MET A 30 16.02 5.02 -3.04
C MET A 30 15.67 5.72 -1.73
N GLU A 31 14.64 5.23 -1.08
CA GLU A 31 14.10 5.81 0.14
C GLU A 31 13.99 4.76 1.23
N ASP A 32 14.37 5.14 2.45
CA ASP A 32 14.38 4.26 3.61
C ASP A 32 13.19 4.60 4.52
N TYR A 33 12.44 3.57 4.86
CA TYR A 33 11.28 3.64 5.74
C TYR A 33 11.52 2.78 6.97
N MET A 34 11.25 3.34 8.15
CA MET A 34 11.45 2.62 9.42
C MET A 34 10.30 1.67 9.68
N ILE A 35 10.62 0.42 9.97
CA ILE A 35 9.65 -0.56 10.48
C ILE A 35 9.35 -0.20 11.94
N LEU A 36 8.08 0.08 12.21
CA LEU A 36 7.58 0.47 13.53
C LEU A 36 7.31 -0.76 14.40
N ASP A 37 6.68 -1.79 13.82
CA ASP A 37 6.32 -3.01 14.54
C ASP A 37 6.20 -4.22 13.62
N VAL A 38 6.47 -5.41 14.17
CA VAL A 38 6.33 -6.70 13.48
C VAL A 38 5.86 -7.74 14.50
N GLU A 39 4.64 -8.22 14.35
CA GLU A 39 4.11 -9.36 15.11
C GLU A 39 3.77 -10.48 14.14
N ALA A 40 4.78 -11.24 13.70
CA ALA A 40 4.57 -12.26 12.66
C ALA A 40 3.66 -13.41 13.15
N PRO A 41 2.69 -13.88 12.34
CA PRO A 41 2.37 -13.44 10.97
C PRO A 41 1.31 -12.32 10.86
N GLU A 42 0.89 -11.75 11.97
CA GLU A 42 -0.35 -10.95 12.10
C GLU A 42 -0.18 -9.47 11.73
N LEU A 43 0.95 -8.84 12.04
CA LEU A 43 1.12 -7.39 11.89
C LEU A 43 2.47 -7.00 11.27
N LEU A 44 2.40 -6.02 10.38
CA LEU A 44 3.54 -5.22 9.93
C LEU A 44 3.15 -3.75 9.90
N ALA A 45 3.89 -2.91 10.62
CA ALA A 45 3.71 -1.46 10.61
C ALA A 45 5.02 -0.72 10.30
N PHE A 46 4.95 0.34 9.51
CA PHE A 46 6.12 1.13 9.08
C PHE A 46 5.75 2.58 8.78
N THR A 47 6.75 3.46 8.78
CA THR A 47 6.61 4.85 8.30
C THR A 47 6.48 4.86 6.78
N TRP A 48 5.69 5.76 6.21
CA TRP A 48 5.61 5.95 4.78
C TRP A 48 5.45 7.42 4.46
N GLU A 49 6.46 8.04 3.86
CA GLU A 49 6.59 9.50 3.75
C GLU A 49 6.34 10.20 5.11
N GLN A 50 5.34 11.09 5.19
CA GLN A 50 4.89 11.79 6.41
C GLN A 50 3.78 11.02 7.17
N SER A 51 3.56 9.76 6.81
CA SER A 51 2.44 8.93 7.27
C SER A 51 2.94 7.64 7.92
N THR A 52 2.01 6.82 8.42
CA THR A 52 2.31 5.46 8.86
C THR A 52 1.34 4.46 8.24
N ILE A 53 1.84 3.33 7.79
CA ILE A 53 1.06 2.22 7.24
C ILE A 53 1.11 1.04 8.21
N ALA A 54 -0.02 0.36 8.36
CA ALA A 54 -0.12 -0.94 9.01
C ALA A 54 -0.88 -1.92 8.11
N ILE A 55 -0.33 -3.12 7.97
CA ILE A 55 -0.94 -4.26 7.28
C ILE A 55 -1.16 -5.34 8.34
N GLU A 56 -2.42 -5.70 8.55
CA GLU A 56 -2.83 -6.75 9.48
C GLU A 56 -3.41 -7.94 8.71
N LEU A 57 -3.05 -9.16 9.13
CA LEU A 57 -3.68 -10.39 8.67
C LEU A 57 -4.67 -10.89 9.72
N VAL A 58 -5.94 -10.92 9.37
CA VAL A 58 -7.03 -11.36 10.25
C VAL A 58 -7.59 -12.68 9.73
N ALA A 59 -7.32 -13.77 10.43
CA ALA A 59 -7.95 -15.06 10.14
C ALA A 59 -9.45 -14.99 10.44
N ASN A 60 -10.29 -15.38 9.48
CA ASN A 60 -11.75 -15.41 9.64
C ASN A 60 -12.28 -16.84 9.81
N ASP A 61 -11.78 -17.75 8.98
CA ASP A 61 -12.10 -19.19 8.95
C ASP A 61 -10.83 -19.96 8.50
N ASP A 62 -10.86 -21.30 8.51
CA ASP A 62 -9.68 -22.17 8.27
C ASP A 62 -8.94 -21.85 6.95
N ASP A 63 -9.63 -21.36 5.92
CA ASP A 63 -9.06 -21.08 4.59
C ASP A 63 -9.24 -19.62 4.13
N LEU A 64 -9.64 -18.70 5.02
CA LEU A 64 -9.90 -17.29 4.66
C LEU A 64 -9.19 -16.32 5.60
N THR A 65 -8.27 -15.53 5.04
CA THR A 65 -7.59 -14.42 5.73
C THR A 65 -8.00 -13.09 5.10
N THR A 66 -8.42 -12.13 5.93
CA THR A 66 -8.62 -10.74 5.52
C THR A 66 -7.33 -9.96 5.72
N ILE A 67 -6.87 -9.29 4.67
CA ILE A 67 -5.82 -8.28 4.76
C ILE A 67 -6.50 -6.96 5.14
N ARG A 68 -6.17 -6.40 6.31
CA ARG A 68 -6.61 -5.05 6.70
C ARG A 68 -5.46 -4.07 6.51
N PHE A 69 -5.65 -3.12 5.62
CA PHE A 69 -4.74 -2.00 5.41
C PHE A 69 -5.25 -0.79 6.18
N SER A 70 -4.38 -0.19 6.99
CA SER A 70 -4.64 1.07 7.69
C SER A 70 -3.53 2.06 7.39
N ASN A 71 -3.88 3.31 7.11
CA ASN A 71 -2.91 4.38 6.92
C ASN A 71 -3.33 5.60 7.74
N TRP A 72 -2.46 6.05 8.64
CA TRP A 72 -2.60 7.36 9.28
C TRP A 72 -1.93 8.39 8.38
N ILE A 73 -2.73 9.33 7.88
CA ILE A 73 -2.33 10.30 6.85
C ILE A 73 -2.21 11.66 7.53
N GLU A 74 -1.01 12.24 7.54
CA GLU A 74 -0.81 13.60 8.09
C GLU A 74 -1.39 14.68 7.16
N VAL A 75 -1.12 14.55 5.86
CA VAL A 75 -1.55 15.51 4.83
C VAL A 75 -2.34 14.79 3.75
N VAL A 76 -3.61 15.15 3.60
CA VAL A 76 -4.47 14.67 2.52
C VAL A 76 -4.25 15.56 1.29
N SER A 77 -3.77 14.96 0.21
CA SER A 77 -3.40 15.67 -1.03
C SER A 77 -3.59 14.78 -2.26
N GLU A 78 -3.45 15.34 -3.45
CA GLU A 78 -3.45 14.57 -4.71
C GLU A 78 -2.38 13.46 -4.70
N SER A 79 -1.19 13.72 -4.14
CA SER A 79 -0.14 12.70 -3.99
C SER A 79 -0.60 11.54 -3.10
N THR A 80 -1.40 11.85 -2.08
CA THR A 80 -2.00 10.86 -1.18
C THR A 80 -2.93 9.91 -1.92
N ALA A 81 -3.77 10.45 -2.81
CA ALA A 81 -4.64 9.62 -3.64
C ALA A 81 -3.83 8.67 -4.52
N HIS A 82 -2.77 9.18 -5.16
CA HIS A 82 -1.91 8.38 -6.03
C HIS A 82 -1.21 7.23 -5.31
N TYR A 83 -0.58 7.46 -4.15
CA TYR A 83 0.11 6.37 -3.47
C TYR A 83 -0.88 5.36 -2.87
N LEU A 84 -2.03 5.79 -2.35
CA LEU A 84 -3.05 4.88 -1.84
C LEU A 84 -3.65 4.01 -2.96
N THR A 85 -3.82 4.56 -4.16
CA THR A 85 -4.22 3.77 -5.34
C THR A 85 -3.19 2.69 -5.65
N ARG A 86 -1.89 3.00 -5.62
CA ARG A 86 -0.83 2.00 -5.84
C ARG A 86 -0.85 0.91 -4.77
N TRP A 87 -1.01 1.26 -3.49
CA TRP A 87 -1.17 0.27 -2.42
C TRP A 87 -2.39 -0.61 -2.62
N MET A 88 -3.53 -0.05 -3.00
CA MET A 88 -4.75 -0.82 -3.24
C MET A 88 -4.53 -1.88 -4.34
N ILE A 89 -3.91 -1.50 -5.45
CA ILE A 89 -3.57 -2.42 -6.54
C ILE A 89 -2.61 -3.51 -6.05
N ALA A 90 -1.53 -3.13 -5.36
CA ALA A 90 -0.54 -4.07 -4.83
C ALA A 90 -1.17 -5.11 -3.88
N LEU A 91 -2.11 -4.69 -3.03
CA LEU A 91 -2.83 -5.59 -2.11
C LEU A 91 -3.81 -6.51 -2.84
N GLN A 92 -4.46 -6.03 -3.92
CA GLN A 92 -5.29 -6.89 -4.78
C GLN A 92 -4.45 -7.91 -5.54
N THR A 93 -3.27 -7.51 -6.03
CA THR A 93 -2.29 -8.41 -6.64
C THR A 93 -1.83 -9.48 -5.64
N LEU A 94 -1.51 -9.10 -4.40
CA LEU A 94 -1.17 -10.04 -3.33
C LEU A 94 -2.31 -11.03 -3.04
N ALA A 95 -3.56 -10.55 -2.99
CA ALA A 95 -4.71 -11.40 -2.76
C ALA A 95 -4.95 -12.41 -3.89
N ALA A 96 -4.80 -12.00 -5.15
CA ALA A 96 -4.90 -12.90 -6.31
C ALA A 96 -3.76 -13.93 -6.32
N TYR A 97 -2.52 -13.48 -6.06
CA TYR A 97 -1.37 -14.37 -5.95
C TYR A 97 -1.54 -15.43 -4.87
N ALA A 98 -2.08 -15.05 -3.70
CA ALA A 98 -2.37 -15.98 -2.61
C ALA A 98 -3.43 -17.04 -2.98
N GLN A 99 -4.31 -16.76 -3.95
CA GLN A 99 -5.29 -17.71 -4.49
C GLN A 99 -4.72 -18.59 -5.62
N GLY A 100 -3.44 -18.42 -5.97
CA GLY A 100 -2.80 -19.11 -7.09
C GLY A 100 -3.21 -18.56 -8.45
N GLU A 101 -3.80 -17.36 -8.48
CA GLU A 101 -4.18 -16.66 -9.71
C GLU A 101 -3.05 -15.69 -10.13
N SER A 102 -2.85 -15.53 -11.44
CA SER A 102 -2.06 -14.42 -11.95
C SER A 102 -2.92 -13.16 -11.91
N PHE A 103 -2.40 -12.08 -11.32
CA PHE A 103 -2.98 -10.76 -11.51
C PHE A 103 -2.62 -10.28 -12.92
N GLU A 104 -3.36 -10.75 -13.92
CA GLU A 104 -3.20 -10.34 -15.33
C GLU A 104 -3.87 -9.00 -15.65
N ALA A 105 -4.40 -8.31 -14.62
CA ALA A 105 -5.00 -7.02 -14.83
C ALA A 105 -3.95 -6.01 -15.27
N ASP A 106 -4.30 -5.24 -16.30
CA ASP A 106 -3.51 -4.09 -16.71
C ASP A 106 -3.52 -3.08 -15.57
N ILE A 107 -2.37 -2.93 -14.89
CA ILE A 107 -2.17 -1.99 -13.78
C ILE A 107 -2.66 -0.59 -14.18
N SER A 108 -2.48 -0.19 -15.44
CA SER A 108 -2.97 1.09 -15.94
C SER A 108 -4.49 1.19 -15.89
N THR A 109 -5.18 0.12 -16.26
CA THR A 109 -6.66 0.07 -16.24
C THR A 109 -7.17 0.12 -14.80
N GLU A 110 -6.63 -0.71 -13.90
CA GLU A 110 -7.02 -0.69 -12.47
C GLU A 110 -6.76 0.67 -11.83
N TYR A 111 -5.64 1.29 -12.20
CA TYR A 111 -5.28 2.61 -11.70
C TYR A 111 -6.26 3.70 -12.15
N GLU A 112 -6.64 3.71 -13.43
CA GLU A 112 -7.66 4.62 -13.97
C GLU A 112 -9.03 4.42 -13.30
N GLU A 113 -9.37 3.18 -12.90
CA GLU A 113 -10.63 2.87 -12.21
C GLU A 113 -10.63 3.21 -10.71
N ILE A 114 -9.51 3.01 -10.03
CA ILE A 114 -9.41 3.17 -8.56
C ILE A 114 -9.13 4.61 -8.17
N LEU A 115 -8.28 5.34 -8.94
CA LEU A 115 -7.87 6.70 -8.59
C LEU A 115 -9.03 7.68 -8.37
N PRO A 116 -10.08 7.73 -9.23
CA PRO A 116 -11.23 8.61 -8.98
C PRO A 116 -11.96 8.29 -7.67
N LYS A 117 -12.12 7.00 -7.33
CA LYS A 117 -12.74 6.55 -6.07
C LYS A 117 -11.88 6.94 -4.88
N MET A 118 -10.56 6.86 -5.02
CA MET A 118 -9.61 7.26 -3.97
C MET A 118 -9.68 8.77 -3.71
N ARG A 119 -9.73 9.60 -4.76
CA ARG A 119 -9.94 11.05 -4.64
C ARG A 119 -11.26 11.39 -3.94
N GLU A 120 -12.34 10.72 -4.32
CA GLU A 120 -13.65 10.88 -3.69
C GLU A 120 -13.60 10.51 -2.20
N MET A 121 -13.00 9.37 -1.85
CA MET A 121 -12.85 8.91 -0.47
C MET A 121 -12.06 9.90 0.39
N LEU A 122 -11.04 10.54 -0.20
CA LEU A 122 -10.24 11.58 0.45
C LEU A 122 -10.89 12.97 0.41
N ALA A 123 -12.11 13.09 -0.14
CA ALA A 123 -12.82 14.35 -0.35
C ALA A 123 -11.99 15.40 -1.13
N LEU A 124 -11.15 14.95 -2.05
CA LEU A 124 -10.33 15.78 -2.94
C LEU A 124 -11.11 16.32 -4.15
N ASN A 125 -12.44 16.28 -4.11
CA ASN A 125 -13.27 16.81 -5.18
C ASN A 125 -12.91 18.29 -5.42
N GLU A 126 -12.83 18.66 -6.70
CA GLU A 126 -12.51 20.02 -7.17
C GLU A 126 -13.27 21.06 -6.35
N THR A 127 -12.59 21.62 -5.36
CA THR A 127 -13.10 22.78 -4.64
C THR A 127 -12.69 23.97 -5.49
N ASP A 128 -13.45 24.21 -6.56
CA ASP A 128 -13.65 25.55 -7.10
C ASP A 128 -14.35 26.38 -6.02
N VAL A 129 -13.66 26.66 -4.92
CA VAL A 129 -14.04 27.74 -4.01
C VAL A 129 -13.42 28.99 -4.60
N GLU A 130 -14.10 29.58 -5.57
CA GLU A 130 -13.90 31.00 -5.83
C GLU A 130 -14.33 31.75 -4.55
N PHE A 131 -13.36 32.34 -3.87
CA PHE A 131 -13.65 33.33 -2.84
C PHE A 131 -14.08 34.62 -3.55
N GLU A 132 -15.37 34.98 -3.45
CA GLU A 132 -15.86 36.34 -3.76
C GLU A 132 -15.30 37.39 -2.78
#